data_AF-A0A349WZA2-F1
#
_entry.id   AF-A0A349WZA2-F1
#
_cell.length_a   1.000
_cell.length_b   1.000
_cell.length_c   1.000
_cell.angle_alpha   90.00
_cell.angle_beta   90.00
_cell.angle_gamma   90.00
#
_symmetry.space_group_name_H-M   'P 1'
#
loop_
_entity.id
_entity.type
_entity.pdbx_description
1 polymer ?
#
loop_
_entity_poly.entity_id
_entity_poly.type
_entity_poly.pdbx_seq_one_letter_code
_entity_poly.pdbx_strand_id
1 'polypeptide(L)'
;MSLQLLYFVHLGAAVSVMAMTISKAGIFRPLRMFAQSKSKWLGKLLGCPFCTSVWISFPVTAWYPIEIIPRTHFIIDWFITSMVMVFVASMCSGLILRAFAPDGYEED
;
A
#
# COMPACT_ATOMS: atom_id res chain seq x y z
N MET A 1 7.72 2.05 23.30
CA MET A 1 6.49 2.58 22.66
C MET A 1 6.80 3.56 21.53
N SER A 2 7.56 4.65 21.75
CA SER A 2 7.87 5.67 20.73
C SER A 2 8.60 5.13 19.49
N LEU A 3 9.52 4.19 19.67
CA LEU A 3 10.33 3.63 18.59
C LEU A 3 9.54 2.70 17.65
N GLN A 4 8.54 1.98 18.19
CA GLN A 4 7.65 1.12 17.40
C GLN A 4 6.73 1.94 16.49
N LEU A 5 6.23 3.07 16.98
CA LEU A 5 5.41 3.98 16.17
C LEU A 5 6.20 4.55 14.99
N LEU A 6 7.45 4.98 15.24
CA LEU A 6 8.34 5.47 14.17
C LEU A 6 8.61 4.38 13.13
N TYR A 7 8.87 3.15 13.58
CA TYR A 7 9.09 2.01 12.68
C TYR A 7 7.86 1.70 11.83
N PHE A 8 6.66 1.73 12.43
CA PHE A 8 5.39 1.52 11.73
C PHE A 8 5.15 2.56 10.64
N VAL A 9 5.41 3.84 10.95
CA VAL A 9 5.26 4.94 9.98
C VAL A 9 6.26 4.79 8.83
N HIS A 10 7.51 4.41 9.10
CA HIS A 10 8.50 4.17 8.05
C HIS A 10 8.08 3.02 7.12
N LEU A 11 7.58 1.92 7.69
CA LEU A 11 7.02 0.81 6.91
C LEU A 11 5.83 1.25 6.05
N GLY A 12 4.90 2.01 6.62
CA GLY A 12 3.76 2.56 5.88
C GLY A 12 4.19 3.46 4.72
N ALA A 13 5.20 4.31 4.92
CA ALA A 13 5.79 5.14 3.87
C ALA A 13 6.47 4.28 2.79
N ALA A 14 7.23 3.24 3.16
CA ALA A 14 7.84 2.33 2.20
C ALA A 14 6.78 1.58 1.37
N VAL A 15 5.73 1.07 2.02
CA VAL A 15 4.59 0.42 1.34
C VAL A 15 3.91 1.38 0.37
N SER A 16 3.70 2.63 0.76
CA SER A 16 3.15 3.69 -0.10
C SER A 16 4.01 3.92 -1.34
N VAL A 17 5.34 4.06 -1.17
CA VAL A 17 6.27 4.27 -2.29
C VAL A 17 6.28 3.06 -3.22
N MET A 18 6.29 1.84 -2.68
CA MET A 18 6.20 0.62 -3.49
C MET A 18 4.90 0.55 -4.27
N ALA A 19 3.76 0.82 -3.61
CA ALA A 19 2.45 0.86 -4.24
C ALA A 19 2.39 1.87 -5.38
N MET A 20 2.89 3.09 -5.16
CA MET A 20 2.97 4.12 -6.21
C MET A 20 3.91 3.73 -7.33
N THR A 21 5.05 3.11 -7.02
CA THR A 21 6.00 2.66 -8.05
C THR A 21 5.37 1.61 -8.96
N ILE A 22 4.68 0.61 -8.40
CA ILE A 22 4.00 -0.41 -9.19
C ILE A 22 2.84 0.20 -9.99
N SER A 23 2.08 1.10 -9.37
CA SER A 23 0.90 1.70 -9.99
C SER A 23 1.20 2.81 -10.99
N LYS A 24 2.36 3.47 -10.93
CA LYS A 24 2.65 4.67 -11.73
C LYS A 24 3.99 4.65 -12.46
N ALA A 25 5.00 3.91 -12.00
CA ALA A 25 6.29 3.93 -12.68
C ALA A 25 6.19 3.30 -14.08
N GLY A 26 6.77 3.98 -15.07
CA GLY A 26 6.77 3.54 -16.46
C GLY A 26 7.42 2.16 -16.66
N ILE A 27 8.35 1.77 -15.78
CA ILE A 27 9.01 0.46 -15.83
C ILE A 27 8.05 -0.70 -15.55
N PHE A 28 6.96 -0.47 -14.80
CA PHE A 28 5.92 -1.46 -14.51
C PHE A 28 4.74 -1.39 -15.48
N ARG A 29 4.76 -0.49 -16.46
CA ARG A 29 3.76 -0.42 -17.54
C ARG A 29 3.56 -1.74 -18.29
N PRO A 30 4.61 -2.48 -18.73
CA PRO A 30 4.41 -3.77 -19.40
C PRO A 30 3.73 -4.80 -18.48
N LEU A 31 4.05 -4.80 -17.18
CA LEU A 31 3.42 -5.69 -16.21
C LEU A 31 1.94 -5.37 -16.02
N ARG A 32 1.58 -4.07 -15.98
CA ARG A 32 0.18 -3.63 -15.87
C ARG A 32 -0.63 -3.98 -17.11
N MET A 33 -0.09 -3.77 -18.30
CA MET A 33 -0.77 -4.15 -19.55
C MET A 33 -0.92 -5.68 -19.66
N PHE A 34 0.08 -6.45 -19.24
CA PHE A 34 -0.03 -7.91 -19.17
C PHE A 34 -1.12 -8.36 -18.19
N ALA A 35 -1.18 -7.77 -17.00
CA ALA A 35 -2.20 -8.06 -16.02
C ALA A 35 -3.61 -7.68 -16.50
N GLN A 36 -3.74 -6.53 -17.17
CA GLN A 36 -4.99 -6.08 -17.80
C GLN A 36 -5.43 -7.01 -18.93
N SER A 37 -4.47 -7.54 -19.71
CA SER A 37 -4.74 -8.55 -20.73
C SER A 37 -5.24 -9.87 -20.14
N LYS A 38 -4.80 -10.24 -18.94
CA LYS A 38 -5.26 -11.46 -18.26
C LYS A 38 -6.64 -11.27 -17.60
N SER A 39 -6.88 -10.10 -17.00
CA SER A 39 -8.16 -9.74 -16.40
C SER A 39 -8.26 -8.23 -16.20
N LYS A 40 -9.39 -7.65 -16.63
CA LYS A 40 -9.72 -6.23 -16.37
C LYS A 40 -9.65 -5.88 -14.88
N TRP A 41 -9.97 -6.85 -14.01
CA TRP A 41 -9.92 -6.66 -12.56
C TRP A 41 -8.48 -6.50 -12.04
N LEU A 42 -7.56 -7.36 -12.50
CA LEU A 42 -6.13 -7.30 -12.12
C LEU A 42 -5.45 -6.02 -12.63
N GLY A 43 -5.81 -5.57 -13.83
CA GLY A 43 -5.35 -4.27 -14.35
C GLY A 43 -5.74 -3.11 -13.43
N LYS A 44 -7.00 -3.09 -12.97
CA LYS A 44 -7.52 -2.04 -12.08
C LYS A 44 -6.90 -2.09 -10.68
N LEU A 45 -6.62 -3.28 -10.16
CA LEU A 45 -5.89 -3.48 -8.91
C LEU A 45 -4.47 -2.92 -8.96
N LEU A 46 -3.74 -3.17 -10.05
CA LEU A 46 -2.38 -2.67 -10.21
C LEU A 46 -2.33 -1.17 -10.58
N GLY A 47 -3.38 -0.63 -11.21
CA GLY A 47 -3.46 0.80 -11.54
C GLY A 47 -3.80 1.70 -10.35
N CYS A 48 -4.46 1.17 -9.32
CA CYS A 48 -4.87 1.95 -8.16
C CYS A 48 -3.85 1.82 -7.00
N PRO A 49 -3.19 2.92 -6.57
CA PRO A 49 -2.19 2.88 -5.50
C PRO A 49 -2.78 2.47 -4.15
N PHE A 50 -4.06 2.76 -3.89
CA PHE A 50 -4.76 2.28 -2.70
C PHE A 50 -4.95 0.76 -2.73
N CYS A 51 -5.37 0.23 -3.88
CA CYS A 51 -5.56 -1.21 -4.05
C CYS A 51 -4.25 -1.97 -3.91
N THR A 52 -3.17 -1.51 -4.56
CA THR A 52 -1.85 -2.13 -4.42
C THR A 52 -1.32 -2.06 -2.98
N SER A 53 -1.60 -0.98 -2.25
CA SER A 53 -1.21 -0.85 -0.84
C SER A 53 -1.83 -1.95 0.04
N VAL A 54 -3.08 -2.35 -0.19
CA VAL A 54 -3.72 -3.46 0.55
C VAL A 54 -2.94 -4.76 0.34
N TRP A 55 -2.67 -5.10 -0.91
CA TRP A 55 -1.98 -6.34 -1.27
C TRP A 55 -0.53 -6.39 -0.80
N ILE A 56 0.14 -5.24 -0.69
CA ILE A 56 1.51 -5.15 -0.17
C ILE A 56 1.51 -5.14 1.37
N SER A 57 0.51 -4.53 2.02
CA SER A 57 0.47 -4.43 3.48
C SER A 57 0.30 -5.78 4.17
N PHE A 58 -0.50 -6.70 3.61
CA PHE A 58 -0.66 -8.06 4.16
C PHE A 58 0.65 -8.85 4.30
N PRO A 59 1.46 -9.06 3.24
CA PRO A 59 2.73 -9.78 3.37
C PRO A 59 3.74 -9.00 4.23
N VAL A 60 3.73 -7.66 4.20
CA VAL A 60 4.62 -6.84 5.03
C VAL A 60 4.30 -7.01 6.52
N THR A 61 3.03 -6.98 6.92
CA THR A 61 2.65 -7.23 8.32
C THR A 61 2.83 -8.68 8.75
N ALA A 62 2.81 -9.64 7.82
CA ALA A 62 3.14 -11.03 8.12
C ALA A 62 4.65 -11.22 8.38
N TRP A 63 5.49 -10.54 7.60
CA TRP A 63 6.95 -10.62 7.73
C TRP A 63 7.48 -9.83 8.93
N TYR A 64 6.85 -8.69 9.23
CA TYR A 64 7.17 -7.84 10.37
C TYR A 64 5.95 -7.77 11.29
N PRO A 65 5.74 -8.76 12.18
CA PRO A 65 4.62 -8.74 13.11
C PRO A 65 4.77 -7.56 14.08
N ILE A 66 3.92 -6.54 13.92
CA ILE A 66 3.83 -5.41 14.83
C ILE A 66 2.70 -5.70 15.81
N GLU A 67 3.03 -5.82 17.09
CA GLU A 67 2.03 -5.96 18.15
C GLU A 67 1.51 -4.59 18.57
N ILE A 68 0.34 -4.21 18.07
CA ILE A 68 -0.34 -2.94 18.43
C ILE A 68 -1.28 -3.13 19.62
N ILE A 69 -1.91 -4.30 19.74
CA ILE A 69 -2.91 -4.62 20.76
C ILE A 69 -2.45 -5.89 21.51
N PRO A 70 -2.51 -5.92 22.86
CA PRO A 70 -2.17 -7.10 23.62
C PRO A 70 -3.08 -8.29 23.23
N ARG A 71 -2.42 -9.33 22.73
CA ARG A 71 -2.91 -10.59 22.17
C ARG A 71 -4.23 -11.08 22.75
N THR A 72 -5.31 -10.94 21.98
CA THR A 72 -6.56 -11.68 22.24
C THR A 72 -6.81 -12.72 21.13
N HIS A 73 -6.52 -12.41 19.86
CA HIS A 73 -6.60 -13.34 18.73
C HIS A 73 -5.61 -12.98 17.60
N PHE A 74 -4.64 -13.86 17.30
CA PHE A 74 -3.56 -13.62 16.32
C PHE A 74 -4.03 -13.19 14.92
N ILE A 75 -5.08 -13.85 14.39
CA ILE A 75 -5.60 -13.56 13.03
C ILE A 75 -6.26 -12.18 12.97
N ILE A 76 -7.02 -11.83 14.01
CA ILE A 76 -7.75 -10.57 14.09
C ILE A 76 -6.76 -9.42 14.29
N ASP A 77 -5.77 -9.59 15.17
CA ASP A 77 -4.72 -8.60 15.42
C ASP A 77 -3.89 -8.34 14.14
N TRP A 78 -3.58 -9.39 13.38
CA TRP A 78 -2.89 -9.27 12.10
C TRP A 78 -3.71 -8.51 11.04
N PHE A 79 -5.00 -8.82 10.94
CA PHE A 79 -5.91 -8.14 10.01
C PHE A 79 -6.10 -6.66 10.37
N ILE A 80 -6.27 -6.35 11.65
CA ILE A 80 -6.39 -4.95 12.12
C ILE A 80 -5.09 -4.20 11.83
N THR A 81 -3.93 -4.81 12.13
CA THR A 81 -2.61 -4.21 11.89
C THR A 81 -2.38 -3.94 10.40
N SER A 82 -2.78 -4.85 9.51
CA SER A 82 -2.66 -4.64 8.07
C SER A 82 -3.57 -3.51 7.58
N MET A 83 -4.81 -3.42 8.07
CA MET A 83 -5.71 -2.31 7.73
C MET A 83 -5.20 -0.95 8.22
N VAL A 84 -4.63 -0.88 9.43
CA VAL A 84 -4.01 0.35 9.94
C VAL A 84 -2.78 0.72 9.09
N MET A 85 -1.99 -0.25 8.64
CA MET A 85 -0.85 -0.01 7.76
C MET A 85 -1.30 0.54 6.40
N VAL A 86 -2.37 -0.02 5.82
CA VAL A 86 -2.98 0.48 4.59
C VAL A 86 -3.45 1.92 4.76
N PHE A 87 -4.04 2.26 5.91
CA PHE A 87 -4.47 3.63 6.17
C PHE A 87 -3.29 4.61 6.14
N VAL A 88 -2.20 4.30 6.85
CA VAL A 88 -0.98 5.13 6.85
C VAL A 88 -0.37 5.22 5.44
N ALA A 89 -0.24 4.09 4.75
CA ALA A 89 0.28 4.05 3.38
C ALA A 89 -0.59 4.85 2.39
N SER A 90 -1.92 4.80 2.54
CA SER A 90 -2.86 5.56 1.73
C SER A 90 -2.73 7.07 1.99
N MET A 91 -2.60 7.48 3.25
CA MET A 91 -2.35 8.88 3.60
C MET A 91 -1.04 9.38 2.99
N CYS A 92 0.04 8.60 3.09
CA CYS A 92 1.31 8.92 2.44
C CYS A 92 1.16 9.04 0.92
N SER A 93 0.46 8.11 0.29
CA SER A 93 0.24 8.11 -1.17
C SER A 93 -0.57 9.33 -1.61
N GLY A 94 -1.60 9.70 -0.85
CA GLY A 94 -2.40 10.90 -1.09
C GLY A 94 -1.60 12.20 -0.91
N LEU A 95 -0.72 12.27 0.09
CA LEU A 95 0.20 13.39 0.28
C LEU A 95 1.19 13.51 -0.89
N ILE A 96 1.78 12.40 -1.33
CA ILE A 96 2.69 12.37 -2.48
C ILE A 96 1.94 12.83 -3.73
N LEU A 97 0.75 12.30 -4.00
CA LEU A 97 -0.06 12.72 -5.16
C LEU A 97 -0.38 14.22 -5.12
N ARG A 98 -0.76 14.77 -3.95
CA ARG A 98 -0.99 16.20 -3.80
C ARG A 98 0.26 17.05 -3.99
N ALA A 99 1.43 16.55 -3.57
CA ALA A 99 2.69 17.26 -3.72
C ALA A 99 3.20 17.27 -5.16
N PHE A 100 2.98 16.19 -5.93
CA PHE A 100 3.53 16.02 -7.26
C PHE A 100 2.53 16.24 -8.41
N ALA A 101 1.22 16.22 -8.16
CA ALA A 101 0.17 16.40 -9.18
C ALA A 101 -1.07 17.14 -8.61
N PRO A 102 -0.96 18.47 -8.39
CA PRO A 102 -2.05 19.27 -7.80
C PRO A 102 -3.31 19.38 -8.67
N ASP A 103 -3.21 19.22 -9.99
CA ASP A 103 -4.29 19.52 -10.95
C ASP A 103 -5.19 18.32 -11.32
N GLY A 104 -5.09 17.21 -10.58
CA GLY A 104 -5.87 16.01 -10.85
C GLY A 104 -5.22 15.12 -11.90
N TYR A 105 -5.06 13.84 -11.53
CA TYR A 105 -4.43 12.82 -12.36
C TYR A 105 -5.45 12.29 -13.37
N GLU A 106 -5.19 12.44 -14.67
CA GLU A 106 -5.92 11.73 -15.73
C GLU A 106 -5.58 10.23 -15.66
N GLU A 107 -6.61 9.40 -15.51
CA GLU A 107 -6.51 7.94 -15.62
C GLU A 107 -6.41 7.55 -17.10
N ASP A 108 -5.20 7.50 -17.66
CA ASP A 108 -4.93 6.82 -18.93
C ASP A 108 -5.03 5.28 -18.85
#